data_AF-A0A540MEC6-F1
#
_entry.id   AF-A0A540MEC6-F1
#
_cell.length_a   1.000
_cell.length_b   1.000
_cell.length_c   1.000
_cell.angle_alpha   90.00
_cell.angle_beta   90.00
_cell.angle_gamma   90.00
#
_symmetry.space_group_name_H-M   'P 1'
#
loop_
_entity.id
_entity.type
_entity.pdbx_description
1 polymer ?
#
loop_
_entity_poly.entity_id
_entity_poly.type
_entity_poly.pdbx_seq_one_letter_code
_entity_poly.pdbx_strand_id
1 'polypeptide(L)'
;MDKKMQNNSKPSSGQDAEAESKDVPNMEEKMQNISKPSSGQDAEAKSKDIGNFHNSLQELRDLRSQLHYAADYCESTFLNTKEKKVVMENTKEYICRAVVTVVDHLGCVSANINGIVSEANAFSEAEIRIDCLKQVVTTLLH
;
A
#
# COMPACT_ATOMS: atom_id res chain seq x y z
N MET A 1 64.32 -9.45 42.55
CA MET A 1 63.91 -9.70 41.15
C MET A 1 62.65 -10.53 41.18
N ASP A 2 61.51 -9.86 40.98
CA ASP A 2 60.41 -10.21 40.05
C ASP A 2 60.16 -11.71 39.77
N LYS A 3 58.96 -12.30 39.81
CA LYS A 3 57.59 -11.79 39.57
C LYS A 3 56.55 -12.84 40.01
N LYS A 4 55.46 -12.33 40.61
CA LYS A 4 54.03 -12.71 40.58
C LYS A 4 53.59 -13.88 39.67
N MET A 5 52.86 -14.84 40.24
CA MET A 5 51.64 -15.40 39.63
C MET A 5 50.62 -15.76 40.72
N GLN A 6 49.45 -15.13 40.62
CA GLN A 6 48.29 -15.30 41.47
C GLN A 6 47.13 -15.58 40.53
N ASN A 7 46.41 -16.67 40.74
CA ASN A 7 45.07 -16.93 40.21
C ASN A 7 44.45 -18.09 41.01
N ASN A 8 43.65 -17.85 42.05
CA ASN A 8 42.22 -17.46 42.10
C ASN A 8 41.22 -18.49 41.58
N SER A 9 40.51 -19.06 42.56
CA SER A 9 39.04 -19.09 42.71
C SER A 9 38.19 -20.05 41.86
N LYS A 10 37.63 -21.05 42.56
CA LYS A 10 36.29 -21.62 42.31
C LYS A 10 35.33 -21.01 43.35
N PRO A 11 34.08 -20.66 43.00
CA PRO A 11 32.91 -21.49 43.37
C PRO A 11 31.87 -21.55 42.22
N SER A 12 31.24 -22.69 41.92
CA SER A 12 30.00 -23.20 42.54
C SER A 12 28.87 -22.17 42.66
N SER A 13 27.92 -22.18 41.72
CA SER A 13 26.47 -22.29 41.96
C SER A 13 25.73 -22.13 40.62
N GLY A 14 24.75 -22.99 40.37
CA GLY A 14 23.90 -22.91 39.18
C GLY A 14 22.96 -21.73 39.26
N GLN A 15 22.69 -21.13 38.10
CA GLN A 15 21.46 -20.39 37.81
C GLN A 15 21.17 -20.60 36.32
N ASP A 16 20.13 -21.38 36.06
CA ASP A 16 19.41 -21.37 34.79
C ASP A 16 18.77 -19.98 34.66
N ALA A 17 19.33 -19.14 33.79
CA ALA A 17 18.71 -17.88 33.40
C ALA A 17 17.91 -18.15 32.13
N GLU A 18 16.60 -18.28 32.31
CA GLU A 18 15.62 -18.14 31.24
C GLU A 18 15.91 -16.85 30.48
N ALA A 19 16.28 -16.99 29.21
CA ALA A 19 16.34 -15.87 28.28
C ALA A 19 14.90 -15.42 28.01
N GLU A 20 14.49 -14.41 28.77
CA GLU A 20 13.27 -13.62 28.62
C GLU A 20 13.06 -13.24 27.15
N SER A 21 12.01 -13.81 26.55
CA SER A 21 11.49 -13.47 25.23
C SER A 21 11.01 -12.03 25.24
N LYS A 22 11.86 -11.10 24.79
CA LYS A 22 11.49 -9.69 24.60
C LYS A 22 11.01 -9.47 23.18
N ASP A 23 9.71 -9.20 23.09
CA ASP A 23 9.01 -8.49 22.03
C ASP A 23 9.11 -9.10 20.62
N VAL A 24 8.38 -10.21 20.42
CA VAL A 24 7.83 -10.49 19.08
C VAL A 24 6.61 -9.57 18.92
N PRO A 25 6.63 -8.56 18.04
CA PRO A 25 5.50 -7.67 17.86
C PRO A 25 4.28 -8.48 17.44
N ASN A 26 3.16 -8.26 18.15
CA ASN A 26 1.89 -8.90 17.85
C ASN A 26 1.50 -8.63 16.38
N MET A 27 1.35 -9.71 15.60
CA MET A 27 0.92 -9.69 14.19
C MET A 27 -0.38 -8.89 13.98
N GLU A 28 -1.22 -8.85 15.01
CA GLU A 28 -2.54 -8.22 14.99
C GLU A 28 -2.47 -6.68 15.05
N GLU A 29 -1.46 -6.11 15.72
CA GLU A 29 -1.39 -4.66 16.00
C GLU A 29 -0.90 -3.86 14.78
N LYS A 30 -0.04 -4.43 13.94
CA LYS A 30 0.51 -3.73 12.76
C LYS A 30 -0.34 -3.90 11.49
N MET A 31 -1.20 -4.92 11.44
CA MET A 31 -2.07 -5.23 10.30
C MET A 31 -3.42 -4.47 10.31
N GLN A 32 -3.73 -3.70 11.35
CA GLN A 32 -5.02 -3.02 11.52
C GLN A 32 -5.10 -1.59 10.95
N ASN A 33 -4.01 -1.02 10.41
CA ASN A 33 -3.99 0.37 9.92
C ASN A 33 -4.19 0.52 8.40
N ILE A 34 -4.97 -0.37 7.77
CA ILE A 34 -5.19 -0.38 6.31
C ILE A 34 -6.48 0.38 5.91
N SER A 35 -7.13 1.06 6.84
CA SER A 35 -8.39 1.77 6.54
C SER A 35 -8.49 3.04 7.35
N LYS A 36 -7.82 4.10 6.87
CA LYS A 36 -8.10 5.46 7.33
C LYS A 36 -8.44 6.32 6.13
N PRO A 37 -9.74 6.55 5.83
CA PRO A 37 -10.13 7.50 4.81
C PRO A 37 -9.94 8.91 5.36
N SER A 38 -9.12 9.71 4.67
CA SER A 38 -8.94 11.13 4.94
C SER A 38 -9.93 11.90 4.06
N SER A 39 -10.95 12.50 4.67
CA SER A 39 -11.94 13.36 4.00
C SER A 39 -11.58 14.84 4.15
N GLY A 40 -11.62 15.60 3.05
CA GLY A 40 -11.59 17.07 3.05
C GLY A 40 -11.88 17.63 1.67
N GLN A 41 -12.81 18.58 1.58
CA GLN A 41 -13.57 19.00 0.39
C GLN A 41 -13.02 20.23 -0.35
N ASP A 42 -13.57 20.40 -1.57
CA ASP A 42 -13.93 21.63 -2.30
C ASP A 42 -13.01 22.28 -3.36
N ALA A 43 -13.74 22.73 -4.41
CA ALA A 43 -13.41 23.49 -5.61
C ALA A 43 -13.03 22.71 -6.89
N GLU A 44 -13.87 22.91 -7.91
CA GLU A 44 -13.63 22.69 -9.35
C GLU A 44 -13.85 21.26 -9.88
N ALA A 45 -15.05 21.00 -10.42
CA ALA A 45 -15.48 19.69 -10.94
C ALA A 45 -14.55 19.11 -12.03
N LYS A 46 -13.80 19.95 -12.77
CA LYS A 46 -12.78 19.50 -13.74
C LYS A 46 -11.46 19.09 -13.10
N SER A 47 -11.09 19.76 -12.00
CA SER A 47 -9.89 19.46 -11.21
C SER A 47 -10.10 18.18 -10.38
N LYS A 48 -11.34 17.93 -9.96
CA LYS A 48 -11.69 16.85 -9.03
C LYS A 48 -11.41 15.46 -9.57
N ASP A 49 -11.77 15.14 -10.81
CA ASP A 49 -11.58 13.78 -11.35
C ASP A 49 -10.11 13.46 -11.66
N ILE A 50 -9.36 14.45 -12.19
CA ILE A 50 -7.90 14.34 -12.32
C ILE A 50 -7.22 14.23 -10.94
N GLY A 51 -7.67 15.01 -9.95
CA GLY A 51 -7.17 14.96 -8.58
C GLY A 51 -7.43 13.62 -7.91
N ASN A 52 -8.65 13.08 -8.06
CA ASN A 52 -9.02 11.76 -7.54
C ASN A 52 -8.21 10.66 -8.21
N PHE A 53 -7.99 10.74 -9.53
CA PHE A 53 -7.14 9.81 -10.24
C PHE A 53 -5.70 9.83 -9.71
N HIS A 54 -5.12 11.01 -9.52
CA HIS A 54 -3.78 11.15 -8.94
C HIS A 54 -3.70 10.57 -7.53
N ASN A 55 -4.70 10.84 -6.69
CA ASN A 55 -4.78 10.33 -5.33
C ASN A 55 -4.87 8.80 -5.30
N SER A 56 -5.77 8.20 -6.08
CA SER A 56 -5.91 6.73 -6.16
C SER A 56 -4.65 6.06 -6.74
N LEU A 57 -3.95 6.71 -7.68
CA LEU A 57 -2.66 6.22 -8.16
C LEU A 57 -1.58 6.29 -7.08
N GLN A 58 -1.56 7.35 -6.28
CA GLN A 58 -0.62 7.49 -5.18
C GLN A 58 -0.88 6.42 -4.11
N GLU A 59 -2.12 6.20 -3.72
CA GLU A 59 -2.52 5.13 -2.80
C GLU A 59 -2.08 3.74 -3.31
N LEU A 60 -2.26 3.46 -4.61
CA LEU A 60 -1.82 2.21 -5.21
C LEU A 60 -0.27 2.05 -5.18
N ARG A 61 0.48 3.14 -5.36
CA ARG A 61 1.96 3.14 -5.23
C ARG A 61 2.41 2.91 -3.79
N ASP A 62 1.70 3.47 -2.84
CA ASP A 62 1.97 3.30 -1.42
C ASP A 62 1.64 1.87 -0.98
N LEU A 63 0.51 1.33 -1.45
CA LEU A 63 0.14 -0.08 -1.25
C LEU A 63 1.22 -1.02 -1.77
N ARG A 64 1.76 -0.79 -2.98
CA ARG A 64 2.87 -1.58 -3.53
C ARG A 64 4.06 -1.60 -2.56
N SER A 65 4.47 -0.45 -2.03
CA SER A 65 5.59 -0.35 -1.09
C SER A 65 5.30 -1.13 0.20
N GLN A 66 4.06 -1.07 0.70
CA GLN A 66 3.63 -1.84 1.86
C GLN A 66 3.65 -3.35 1.61
N LEU A 67 3.22 -3.79 0.42
CA LEU A 67 3.22 -5.19 0.03
C LEU A 67 4.64 -5.75 -0.09
N HIS A 68 5.58 -4.98 -0.62
CA HIS A 68 7.00 -5.39 -0.64
C HIS A 68 7.54 -5.57 0.79
N TYR A 69 7.33 -4.59 1.66
CA TYR A 69 7.75 -4.69 3.06
C TYR A 69 7.12 -5.91 3.76
N ALA A 70 5.82 -6.16 3.52
CA ALA A 70 5.12 -7.30 4.10
C ALA A 70 5.65 -8.64 3.55
N ALA A 71 6.03 -8.70 2.28
CA ALA A 71 6.64 -9.88 1.67
C ALA A 71 8.01 -10.19 2.30
N ASP A 72 8.88 -9.19 2.41
CA ASP A 72 10.19 -9.30 3.06
C ASP A 72 10.05 -9.76 4.52
N TYR A 73 9.06 -9.20 5.22
CA TYR A 73 8.73 -9.59 6.59
C TYR A 73 8.23 -11.03 6.68
N CYS A 74 7.31 -11.45 5.80
CA CYS A 74 6.80 -12.82 5.77
C CYS A 74 7.94 -13.82 5.53
N GLU A 75 8.83 -13.53 4.58
CA GLU A 75 10.00 -14.35 4.28
C GLU A 75 10.94 -14.45 5.49
N SER A 76 11.35 -13.30 6.02
CA SER A 76 12.26 -13.24 7.17
C SER A 76 11.67 -13.96 8.38
N THR A 77 10.39 -13.75 8.66
CA THR A 77 9.70 -14.37 9.79
C THR A 77 9.59 -15.87 9.60
N PHE A 78 9.23 -16.30 8.39
CA PHE A 78 9.16 -17.71 8.05
C PHE A 78 10.51 -18.38 8.23
N LEU A 79 11.62 -17.78 7.78
CA LEU A 79 12.97 -18.35 7.92
C LEU A 79 13.43 -18.47 9.37
N ASN A 80 13.15 -17.45 10.20
CA ASN A 80 13.70 -17.35 11.56
C ASN A 80 12.86 -18.01 12.65
N THR A 81 11.56 -18.28 12.42
CA THR A 81 10.68 -18.93 13.40
C THR A 81 10.81 -20.45 13.42
N LYS A 82 10.54 -21.07 14.58
CA LYS A 82 10.33 -22.52 14.72
C LYS A 82 8.90 -22.93 14.34
N GLU A 83 7.94 -22.01 14.45
CA GLU A 83 6.51 -22.23 14.24
C GLU A 83 6.11 -22.08 12.76
N LYS A 84 6.82 -22.80 11.87
CA LYS A 84 6.69 -22.65 10.40
C LYS A 84 5.24 -22.76 9.91
N LYS A 85 4.46 -23.69 10.48
CA LYS A 85 3.08 -23.94 10.07
C LYS A 85 2.18 -22.73 10.33
N VAL A 86 2.30 -22.12 11.50
CA VAL A 86 1.47 -20.96 11.89
C VAL A 86 1.79 -19.78 10.98
N VAL A 87 3.07 -19.47 10.80
CA VAL A 87 3.50 -18.36 9.93
C VAL A 87 3.07 -18.60 8.48
N MET A 88 3.16 -19.84 7.98
CA MET A 88 2.69 -20.17 6.63
C MET A 88 1.18 -19.95 6.45
N GLU A 89 0.34 -20.38 7.40
CA GLU A 89 -1.11 -20.15 7.32
C GLU A 89 -1.44 -18.64 7.38
N ASN A 90 -0.75 -17.91 8.25
CA ASN A 90 -0.86 -16.45 8.35
C ASN A 90 -0.47 -15.75 7.04
N THR A 91 0.61 -16.20 6.39
CA THR A 91 1.03 -15.67 5.08
C THR A 91 0.00 -15.97 3.99
N LYS A 92 -0.61 -17.17 3.98
CA LYS A 92 -1.68 -17.49 3.02
C LYS A 92 -2.89 -16.57 3.19
N GLU A 93 -3.35 -16.38 4.42
CA GLU A 93 -4.45 -15.47 4.71
C GLU A 93 -4.12 -14.03 4.26
N TYR A 94 -2.90 -13.58 4.55
CA TYR A 94 -2.43 -12.26 4.12
C TYR A 94 -2.45 -12.12 2.59
N ILE A 95 -1.97 -13.11 1.84
CA ILE A 95 -1.99 -13.09 0.37
C ILE A 95 -3.43 -12.95 -0.15
N CYS A 96 -4.38 -13.70 0.41
CA CYS A 96 -5.78 -13.59 0.03
C CYS A 96 -6.30 -12.15 0.22
N ARG A 97 -6.02 -11.53 1.37
CA ARG A 97 -6.42 -10.16 1.66
C ARG A 97 -5.72 -9.15 0.75
N ALA A 98 -4.42 -9.30 0.55
CA ALA A 98 -3.61 -8.42 -0.28
C ALA A 98 -4.10 -8.39 -1.73
N VAL A 99 -4.44 -9.54 -2.31
CA VAL A 99 -4.99 -9.62 -3.66
C VAL A 99 -6.31 -8.87 -3.77
N VAL A 100 -7.23 -9.07 -2.82
CA VAL A 100 -8.53 -8.36 -2.79
C VAL A 100 -8.30 -6.85 -2.70
N THR A 101 -7.40 -6.39 -1.82
CA THR A 101 -7.08 -4.97 -1.68
C THR A 101 -6.47 -4.37 -2.94
N VAL A 102 -5.53 -5.06 -3.61
CA VAL A 102 -4.96 -4.58 -4.87
C VAL A 102 -6.03 -4.45 -5.95
N VAL A 103 -6.90 -5.45 -6.09
CA VAL A 103 -8.00 -5.43 -7.07
C VAL A 103 -8.97 -4.28 -6.80
N ASP A 104 -9.29 -4.00 -5.53
CA ASP A 104 -10.13 -2.87 -5.13
C ASP A 104 -9.51 -1.51 -5.52
N HIS A 105 -8.24 -1.27 -5.18
CA HIS A 105 -7.55 -0.04 -5.58
C HIS A 105 -7.43 0.12 -7.10
N LEU A 106 -7.20 -0.97 -7.84
CA LEU A 106 -7.21 -0.95 -9.31
C LEU A 106 -8.60 -0.59 -9.86
N GLY A 107 -9.66 -1.08 -9.23
CA GLY A 107 -11.04 -0.71 -9.53
C GLY A 107 -11.28 0.79 -9.37
N CYS A 108 -10.81 1.38 -8.25
CA CYS A 108 -10.89 2.82 -8.00
C CYS A 108 -10.14 3.64 -9.07
N VAL A 109 -8.90 3.26 -9.40
CA VAL A 109 -8.11 3.93 -10.45
C VAL A 109 -8.84 3.84 -11.81
N SER A 110 -9.37 2.67 -12.15
CA SER A 110 -10.07 2.46 -13.42
C SER A 110 -11.36 3.30 -13.51
N ALA A 111 -12.12 3.40 -12.42
CA ALA A 111 -13.33 4.22 -12.37
C ALA A 111 -13.00 5.71 -12.58
N ASN A 112 -11.93 6.21 -11.95
CA ASN A 112 -11.50 7.59 -12.10
C ASN A 112 -11.02 7.91 -13.52
N ILE A 113 -10.24 7.02 -14.15
CA ILE A 113 -9.85 7.16 -15.57
C ILE A 113 -11.09 7.23 -16.47
N ASN A 114 -12.06 6.33 -16.24
CA ASN A 114 -13.27 6.29 -17.05
C ASN A 114 -14.07 7.60 -16.95
N GLY A 115 -14.12 8.23 -15.76
CA GLY A 115 -14.69 9.57 -15.57
C GLY A 115 -14.01 10.62 -16.44
N ILE A 116 -12.68 10.70 -16.37
CA ILE A 116 -11.87 11.66 -17.15
C ILE A 116 -12.09 11.48 -18.66
N VAL A 117 -12.08 10.25 -19.15
CA VAL A 117 -12.29 9.94 -20.58
C VAL A 117 -13.71 10.30 -21.02
N SER A 118 -14.70 10.02 -20.19
CA SER A 118 -16.09 10.38 -20.48
C SER A 118 -16.26 11.90 -20.61
N GLU A 119 -15.57 12.69 -19.77
CA GLU A 119 -15.59 14.14 -19.87
C GLU A 119 -14.92 14.63 -21.17
N ALA A 120 -13.76 14.07 -21.53
CA ALA A 120 -13.05 14.38 -22.77
C ALA A 120 -13.93 14.14 -24.02
N ASN A 121 -14.69 13.04 -24.01
CA ASN A 121 -15.61 12.71 -25.11
C ASN A 121 -16.75 13.75 -25.26
N ALA A 122 -17.24 14.32 -24.15
CA ALA A 122 -18.26 15.36 -24.19
C ALA A 122 -17.74 16.65 -24.86
N PHE A 123 -16.45 16.99 -24.68
CA PHE A 123 -15.83 18.10 -25.41
C PHE A 123 -15.74 17.84 -26.91
N SER A 124 -15.33 16.63 -27.30
CA SER A 124 -15.28 16.24 -28.71
C SER A 124 -16.65 16.33 -29.39
N GLU A 125 -17.73 15.93 -28.69
CA GLU A 125 -19.09 16.07 -29.21
C GLU A 125 -19.48 17.54 -29.41
N ALA A 126 -19.13 18.42 -28.46
CA ALA A 126 -19.38 19.84 -28.59
C ALA A 126 -18.61 20.46 -29.77
N GLU A 127 -17.37 20.03 -30.00
CA GLU A 127 -16.55 20.46 -31.13
C GLU A 127 -17.19 20.09 -32.47
N ILE A 128 -17.68 18.85 -32.60
CA ILE A 128 -18.41 18.39 -33.80
C ILE A 128 -19.66 19.26 -34.05
N ARG A 129 -20.43 19.58 -33.01
CA ARG A 129 -21.62 20.44 -33.12
C ARG A 129 -21.24 21.86 -33.58
N ILE A 130 -20.15 22.41 -33.04
CA ILE A 130 -19.63 23.73 -33.44
C ILE A 130 -19.21 23.71 -34.91
N ASP A 131 -18.50 22.68 -35.36
CA ASP A 131 -18.03 22.59 -36.74
C ASP A 131 -19.19 22.41 -37.73
N CYS A 132 -20.24 21.67 -37.35
CA CYS A 132 -21.48 21.62 -38.12
C CYS A 132 -22.13 23.00 -38.28
N LEU A 133 -22.23 23.77 -37.18
CA LEU A 133 -22.78 25.13 -37.23
C LEU A 133 -21.93 26.07 -38.11
N LYS A 134 -20.59 25.98 -38.02
CA LYS A 134 -19.69 26.75 -38.89
C LYS A 134 -19.93 26.43 -40.37
N GLN A 135 -20.12 25.16 -40.71
CA GLN A 135 -20.39 24.73 -42.07
C GLN A 135 -21.72 25.28 -42.60
N VAL A 136 -22.78 25.23 -41.79
CA VAL A 136 -24.10 25.80 -42.15
C VAL A 136 -24.00 27.31 -42.40
N VAL A 137 -23.35 28.04 -41.49
CA VAL A 137 -23.18 29.49 -41.62
C VAL A 137 -22.38 29.84 -42.88
N THR A 138 -21.29 29.11 -43.14
CA THR A 138 -20.46 29.31 -44.35
C THR A 138 -21.26 29.07 -45.63
N THR A 139 -22.14 28.06 -45.62
CA THR A 139 -22.97 27.73 -46.78
C THR A 139 -24.08 28.75 -47.02
N LEU A 140 -24.60 29.40 -45.96
CA LEU A 140 -25.68 30.39 -46.07
C LEU A 140 -25.19 31.81 -46.40
N LEU A 141 -23.90 32.09 -46.17
CA LEU A 141 -23.27 33.39 -46.45
C LEU A 141 -22.56 33.46 -47.81
N HIS A 142 -22.41 32.32 -48.50
CA HIS A 142 -21.96 32.23 -49.89
C HIS A 142 -23.15 32.01 -50.82
#